data_AF-A0A430B1T5-F1
#
_entry.id   AF-A0A430B1T5-F1
#
_cell.length_a   1.000
_cell.length_b   1.000
_cell.length_c   1.000
_cell.angle_alpha   90.00
_cell.angle_beta   90.00
_cell.angle_gamma   90.00
#
_symmetry.space_group_name_H-M   'P 1'
#
loop_
_entity.id
_entity.type
_entity.pdbx_description
1 polymer ?
#
loop_
_entity_poly.entity_id
_entity_poly.type
_entity_poly.pdbx_seq_one_letter_code
_entity_poly.pdbx_strand_id
1 'polypeptide(L)'
;MVQDITNSIKLETGGETWTIKNDNPFSGTGGVAIGIEFFDSSYGYIGISGASGNKSKIWLTRDGGESFTEIQLPMEAVDKLPAEGEKYGLSIEDYQYLSMPEYDNKSLTIKVMTNSEEDTGILFESLDKGASWKLKN
;
A
#
# COMPACT_ATOMS: atom_id res chain seq x y z
N MET A 1 -6.43 10.29 -16.38
CA MET A 1 -6.48 8.94 -15.76
C MET A 1 -5.05 8.40 -15.69
N VAL A 2 -4.68 7.53 -14.74
CA VAL A 2 -3.35 6.86 -14.74
C VAL A 2 -3.55 5.41 -15.18
N GLN A 3 -2.87 4.98 -16.24
CA GLN A 3 -2.93 3.61 -16.75
C GLN A 3 -1.52 3.15 -17.16
N ASP A 4 -1.26 1.86 -16.95
CA ASP A 4 0.01 1.11 -16.99
C ASP A 4 0.92 1.24 -15.75
N ILE A 5 1.29 0.08 -15.20
CA ILE A 5 2.05 -0.09 -13.95
C ILE A 5 3.25 -1.04 -14.19
N THR A 6 3.75 -1.10 -15.42
CA THR A 6 4.84 -2.01 -15.83
C THR A 6 6.22 -1.47 -15.49
N ASN A 7 6.36 -0.72 -14.38
CA ASN A 7 7.52 0.05 -13.88
C ASN A 7 7.53 1.56 -14.21
N SER A 8 6.44 2.16 -14.68
CA SER A 8 6.36 3.62 -14.83
C SER A 8 4.95 4.10 -14.58
N ILE A 9 4.78 5.35 -14.15
CA ILE A 9 3.48 6.02 -14.04
C ILE A 9 3.35 7.02 -15.17
N LYS A 10 2.23 6.97 -15.90
CA LYS A 10 1.92 7.92 -16.97
C LYS A 10 0.74 8.81 -16.59
N LEU A 11 0.86 10.10 -16.86
CA LEU A 11 -0.23 11.07 -16.74
C LEU A 11 -0.82 11.37 -18.12
N GLU A 12 -2.15 11.40 -18.16
CA GLU A 12 -2.92 11.85 -19.31
C GLU A 12 -3.05 13.38 -19.29
N THR A 13 -2.53 14.03 -20.33
CA THR A 13 -2.77 15.46 -20.56
C THR A 13 -3.83 15.61 -21.64
N GLY A 14 -5.11 15.55 -21.25
CA GLY A 14 -6.24 15.88 -22.13
C GLY A 14 -6.54 14.88 -23.24
N GLY A 15 -6.38 13.57 -23.01
CA GLY A 15 -6.90 12.50 -23.89
C GLY A 15 -5.98 12.03 -25.01
N GLU A 16 -5.05 12.87 -25.49
CA GLU A 16 -4.27 12.57 -26.71
C GLU A 16 -2.79 12.31 -26.47
N THR A 17 -2.25 12.74 -25.33
CA THR A 17 -0.82 12.60 -25.03
C THR A 17 -0.60 12.07 -23.61
N TRP A 18 0.34 11.12 -23.53
CA TRP A 18 0.79 10.50 -22.29
C TRP A 18 2.25 10.86 -22.07
N THR A 19 2.57 11.39 -20.89
CA THR A 19 3.96 11.62 -20.48
C THR A 19 4.30 10.70 -19.32
N ILE A 20 5.52 10.16 -19.33
CA ILE A 20 6.04 9.42 -18.18
C ILE A 20 6.26 10.43 -17.07
N LYS A 21 5.55 10.25 -15.95
CA LYS A 21 5.66 11.08 -14.76
C LYS A 21 6.77 10.58 -13.84
N ASN A 22 6.94 9.27 -13.75
CA ASN A 22 8.01 8.62 -13.01
C ASN A 22 8.34 7.26 -13.67
N ASP A 23 9.63 7.02 -13.91
CA ASP A 23 10.19 5.85 -14.59
C ASP A 23 10.64 4.74 -13.63
N ASN A 24 10.57 4.98 -12.32
CA ASN A 24 10.92 4.04 -11.27
C ASN A 24 10.08 4.22 -9.98
N PRO A 25 8.74 4.09 -10.07
CA PRO A 25 7.85 4.41 -8.95
C PRO A 25 7.97 3.41 -7.79
N PHE A 26 8.55 2.22 -8.03
CA PHE A 26 8.72 1.14 -7.05
C PHE A 26 10.17 0.93 -6.60
N SER A 27 11.06 1.90 -6.88
CA SER A 27 12.47 1.86 -6.46
C SER A 27 13.20 0.57 -6.87
N GLY A 28 12.97 0.11 -8.11
CA GLY A 28 13.55 -1.11 -8.68
C GLY A 28 12.82 -2.40 -8.28
N THR A 29 11.76 -2.32 -7.49
CA THR A 29 10.96 -3.50 -7.09
C THR A 29 9.98 -3.87 -8.21
N GLY A 30 10.05 -5.12 -8.67
CA GLY A 30 9.07 -5.70 -9.59
C GLY A 30 7.97 -6.46 -8.83
N GLY A 31 6.79 -6.58 -9.45
CA GLY A 31 5.66 -7.31 -8.88
C GLY A 31 4.41 -7.22 -9.74
N VAL A 32 3.30 -7.71 -9.20
CA VAL A 32 1.97 -7.56 -9.78
C VAL A 32 1.32 -6.33 -9.16
N ALA A 33 0.78 -5.43 -9.97
CA ALA A 33 0.07 -4.27 -9.44
C ALA A 33 -1.17 -4.70 -8.63
N ILE A 34 -1.29 -4.18 -7.40
CA ILE A 34 -2.47 -4.38 -6.56
C ILE A 34 -3.37 -3.15 -6.51
N GLY A 35 -2.85 -1.96 -6.80
CA GLY A 35 -3.68 -0.76 -6.85
C GLY A 35 -2.91 0.53 -7.10
N ILE A 36 -3.69 1.54 -7.49
CA ILE A 36 -3.30 2.93 -7.59
C ILE A 36 -4.49 3.78 -7.13
N GLU A 37 -4.25 4.68 -6.19
CA GLU A 37 -5.29 5.52 -5.63
C GLU A 37 -4.75 6.92 -5.36
N PHE A 38 -5.42 7.94 -5.89
CA PHE A 38 -5.11 9.34 -5.62
C PHE A 38 -6.31 9.98 -4.94
N PHE A 39 -6.08 10.52 -3.74
CA PHE A 39 -7.10 11.23 -2.98
C PHE A 39 -7.22 12.69 -3.43
N ASP A 40 -6.13 13.26 -3.95
CA ASP A 40 -6.10 14.55 -4.65
C ASP A 40 -4.99 14.55 -5.72
N SER A 41 -4.75 15.69 -6.38
CA SER A 41 -3.77 15.79 -7.47
C SER A 41 -2.31 15.62 -7.03
N SER A 42 -2.03 15.72 -5.74
CA SER A 42 -0.68 15.63 -5.17
C SER A 42 -0.47 14.35 -4.35
N TYR A 43 -1.53 13.82 -3.76
CA TYR A 43 -1.46 12.81 -2.72
C TYR A 43 -2.14 11.51 -3.13
N GLY A 44 -1.39 10.42 -3.08
CA GLY A 44 -1.86 9.11 -3.49
C GLY A 44 -0.92 7.98 -3.11
N TYR A 45 -1.37 6.76 -3.39
CA TYR A 45 -0.67 5.53 -3.12
C TYR A 45 -0.64 4.62 -4.33
N ILE A 46 0.41 3.81 -4.39
CA ILE A 46 0.57 2.73 -5.35
C ILE A 46 1.01 1.47 -4.61
N GLY A 47 0.62 0.32 -5.12
CA GLY A 47 0.97 -0.95 -4.51
C GLY A 47 1.32 -2.03 -5.53
N ILE A 48 2.28 -2.88 -5.16
CA ILE A 48 2.56 -4.14 -5.85
C ILE A 48 2.61 -5.31 -4.88
N SER A 49 2.26 -6.50 -5.34
CA SER A 49 2.46 -7.77 -4.65
C SER A 49 3.55 -8.61 -5.30
N GLY A 50 4.13 -9.52 -4.52
CA GLY A 50 4.91 -10.62 -5.08
C GLY A 50 4.00 -11.63 -5.78
N ALA A 51 4.56 -12.40 -6.73
CA ALA A 51 3.80 -13.36 -7.53
C ALA A 51 3.04 -14.42 -6.72
N SER A 52 3.47 -14.71 -5.48
CA SER A 52 2.79 -15.66 -4.60
C SER A 52 1.57 -15.07 -3.87
N GLY A 53 1.36 -13.75 -3.90
CA GLY A 53 0.27 -13.10 -3.16
C GLY A 53 0.49 -12.99 -1.65
N ASN A 54 1.59 -13.51 -1.09
CA ASN A 54 1.82 -13.53 0.36
C ASN A 54 2.52 -12.26 0.89
N LYS A 55 3.01 -11.41 0.00
CA LYS A 55 3.68 -10.16 0.37
C LYS A 55 3.31 -9.05 -0.59
N SER A 56 3.20 -7.85 -0.06
CA SER A 56 3.04 -6.65 -0.86
C SER A 56 3.81 -5.48 -0.26
N LYS A 57 3.92 -4.43 -1.05
CA LYS A 57 4.51 -3.16 -0.65
C LYS A 57 3.63 -2.04 -1.17
N ILE A 58 3.53 -0.97 -0.39
CA ILE A 58 2.76 0.23 -0.71
C ILE A 58 3.70 1.42 -0.65
N TRP A 59 3.58 2.33 -1.62
CA TRP A 59 4.30 3.58 -1.66
C TRP A 59 3.34 4.76 -1.64
N LEU A 60 3.77 5.84 -1.01
CA LEU A 60 3.08 7.12 -0.88
C LEU A 60 3.75 8.17 -1.78
N THR A 61 2.95 8.95 -2.50
CA THR A 61 3.37 10.20 -3.13
C THR A 61 2.67 11.40 -2.49
N ARG A 62 3.37 12.54 -2.45
CA ARG A 62 2.84 13.85 -2.03
C ARG A 62 3.08 14.94 -3.08
N ASP A 63 3.57 14.56 -4.26
CA ASP A 63 3.94 15.47 -5.37
C ASP A 63 3.28 15.06 -6.69
N GLY A 64 2.17 14.31 -6.64
CA GLY A 64 1.42 13.90 -7.83
C GLY A 64 2.12 12.79 -8.61
N GLY A 65 2.95 12.00 -7.94
CA GLY A 65 3.66 10.86 -8.49
C GLY A 65 5.02 11.19 -9.10
N GLU A 66 5.64 12.34 -8.79
CA GLU A 66 7.04 12.60 -9.16
C GLU A 66 7.99 11.77 -8.30
N SER A 67 7.67 11.58 -7.02
CA SER A 67 8.41 10.71 -6.12
C SER A 67 7.48 9.84 -5.27
N PHE A 68 8.03 8.73 -4.79
CA PHE A 68 7.35 7.72 -4.01
C PHE A 68 8.24 7.26 -2.84
N THR A 69 7.64 7.11 -1.66
CA THR A 69 8.31 6.57 -0.47
C THR A 69 7.56 5.33 0.01
N GLU A 70 8.27 4.23 0.25
CA GLU A 70 7.68 2.98 0.77
C GLU A 70 7.13 3.22 2.19
N ILE A 71 5.89 2.81 2.44
CA ILE A 71 5.30 2.86 3.77
C ILE A 71 5.99 1.82 4.65
N GLN A 72 6.35 2.22 5.87
CA GLN A 72 6.80 1.32 6.93
C GLN A 72 5.76 1.36 8.07
N LEU A 73 5.19 0.21 8.40
CA LEU A 73 4.27 0.05 9.52
C LEU A 73 5.06 -0.36 10.77
N PRO A 74 4.70 0.13 11.96
CA PRO A 74 5.38 -0.23 13.20
C PRO A 74 4.93 -1.61 13.68
N MET A 75 5.34 -2.65 12.95
CA MET A 75 4.97 -4.06 13.23
C MET A 75 5.48 -4.53 14.60
N GLU A 76 6.55 -3.92 15.11
CA GLU A 76 7.09 -4.14 16.45
C GLU A 76 6.14 -3.71 17.58
N ALA A 77 5.14 -2.87 17.28
CA ALA A 77 4.11 -2.46 18.24
C ALA A 77 2.98 -3.49 18.38
N VAL A 78 2.95 -4.54 17.56
CA VAL A 78 1.94 -5.60 17.61
C VAL A 78 2.29 -6.58 18.73
N ASP A 79 1.53 -6.51 19.82
CA ASP A 79 1.70 -7.38 20.99
C ASP A 79 0.82 -8.64 20.93
N LYS A 80 -0.28 -8.58 20.16
CA LYS A 80 -1.22 -9.68 20.00
C LYS A 80 -1.63 -9.87 18.54
N LEU A 81 -1.63 -11.12 18.08
CA LEU A 81 -2.10 -11.48 16.75
C LEU A 81 -3.63 -11.62 16.72
N PRO A 82 -4.26 -11.49 15.53
CA PRO A 82 -5.64 -11.90 15.33
C PRO A 82 -5.88 -13.33 15.81
N ALA A 83 -7.07 -13.62 16.33
CA ALA A 83 -7.40 -14.92 16.94
C ALA A 83 -7.18 -16.11 15.99
N GLU A 84 -7.37 -15.90 14.69
CA GLU A 84 -7.09 -16.91 13.66
C GLU A 84 -5.58 -17.19 13.55
N GLY A 85 -4.74 -16.16 13.57
CA GLY A 85 -3.29 -16.33 13.59
C GLY A 85 -2.82 -17.11 14.81
N GLU A 86 -3.34 -16.81 16.00
CA GLU A 86 -3.05 -17.57 17.22
C GLU A 86 -3.49 -19.04 17.11
N LYS A 87 -4.69 -19.29 16.56
CA LYS A 87 -5.25 -20.63 16.37
C LYS A 87 -4.39 -21.49 15.44
N TYR A 88 -3.84 -20.90 14.38
CA TYR A 88 -3.03 -21.60 13.39
C TYR A 88 -1.52 -21.58 13.72
N GLY A 89 -1.13 -21.00 14.87
CA GLY A 89 0.27 -20.94 15.31
C GLY A 89 1.14 -20.03 14.44
N LEU A 90 0.53 -19.00 13.83
CA LEU A 90 1.25 -18.02 13.03
C LEU A 90 2.07 -17.09 13.92
N SER A 91 3.07 -16.47 13.29
CA SER A 91 3.91 -15.45 13.87
C SER A 91 3.63 -14.10 13.21
N ILE A 92 4.17 -13.02 13.78
CA ILE A 92 4.10 -11.69 13.17
C ILE A 92 4.79 -11.64 11.79
N GLU A 93 5.80 -12.50 11.57
CA GLU A 93 6.54 -12.59 10.31
C GLU A 93 5.70 -13.14 9.16
N ASP A 94 4.58 -13.81 9.45
CA ASP A 94 3.66 -14.31 8.43
C ASP A 94 2.78 -13.20 7.83
N TYR A 95 2.66 -12.05 8.51
CA TYR A 95 1.83 -10.92 8.08
C TYR A 95 2.63 -9.95 7.21
N GLN A 96 2.73 -10.25 5.91
CA GLN A 96 3.53 -9.46 4.95
C GLN A 96 2.73 -8.84 3.81
N TYR A 97 1.42 -9.09 3.73
CA TYR A 97 0.56 -8.51 2.71
C TYR A 97 -0.20 -7.30 3.23
N LEU A 98 0.18 -6.11 2.76
CA LEU A 98 -0.54 -4.86 2.99
C LEU A 98 -1.65 -4.68 1.95
N SER A 99 -2.85 -4.37 2.42
CA SER A 99 -3.94 -3.84 1.59
C SER A 99 -3.66 -2.40 1.14
N MET A 100 -4.33 -1.95 0.06
CA MET A 100 -4.33 -0.54 -0.32
C MET A 100 -4.95 0.31 0.80
N PRO A 101 -4.45 1.53 1.08
CA PRO A 101 -5.00 2.37 2.13
C PRO A 101 -6.44 2.80 1.84
N GLU A 102 -7.36 2.53 2.77
CA GLU A 102 -8.75 2.97 2.66
C GLU A 102 -8.96 4.27 3.44
N TYR A 103 -9.68 5.23 2.88
CA TYR A 103 -9.99 6.51 3.53
C TYR A 103 -11.47 6.66 3.86
N ASP A 104 -11.81 6.88 5.13
CA ASP A 104 -13.19 6.99 5.62
C ASP A 104 -13.65 8.45 5.84
N ASN A 105 -12.95 9.43 5.27
CA ASN A 105 -13.06 10.88 5.52
C ASN A 105 -12.51 11.38 6.86
N LYS A 106 -11.98 10.51 7.72
CA LYS A 106 -11.35 10.91 8.99
C LYS A 106 -9.93 10.39 9.11
N SER A 107 -9.74 9.13 8.75
CA SER A 107 -8.50 8.39 8.93
C SER A 107 -8.24 7.49 7.73
N LEU A 108 -6.99 7.07 7.58
CA LEU A 108 -6.63 5.99 6.67
C LEU A 108 -6.44 4.71 7.45
N THR A 109 -6.83 3.61 6.86
CA THR A 109 -6.55 2.28 7.39
C THR A 109 -5.80 1.42 6.40
N ILE A 110 -4.80 0.69 6.88
CA ILE A 110 -4.14 -0.42 6.17
C ILE A 110 -4.30 -1.67 7.01
N LYS A 111 -4.78 -2.74 6.39
CA LYS A 111 -4.80 -4.08 6.96
C LYS A 111 -3.58 -4.87 6.46
N VAL A 112 -2.87 -5.49 7.39
CA VAL A 112 -1.76 -6.42 7.12
C VAL A 112 -2.26 -7.84 7.32
N MET A 113 -2.08 -8.68 6.31
CA MET A 113 -2.64 -10.02 6.17
C MET A 113 -1.53 -11.01 5.80
N THR A 114 -1.82 -12.31 5.88
CA THR A 114 -0.84 -13.35 5.52
C THR A 114 -0.75 -13.55 4.01
N ASN A 115 -1.82 -13.24 3.29
CA ASN A 115 -1.89 -13.26 1.84
C ASN A 115 -3.03 -12.35 1.32
N SER A 116 -3.14 -12.23 0.00
CA SER A 116 -4.13 -11.38 -0.68
C SER A 116 -5.58 -11.87 -0.59
N GLU A 117 -5.81 -13.13 -0.19
CA GLU A 117 -7.14 -13.76 -0.14
C GLU A 117 -7.75 -13.71 1.27
N GLU A 118 -6.95 -13.43 2.30
CA GLU A 118 -7.47 -13.24 3.65
C GLU A 118 -8.29 -11.95 3.77
N ASP A 119 -9.27 -11.97 4.66
CA ASP A 119 -10.02 -10.79 5.07
C ASP A 119 -9.66 -10.31 6.48
N THR A 120 -9.01 -11.16 7.27
CA THR A 120 -8.68 -10.92 8.67
C THR A 120 -7.19 -10.64 8.82
N GLY A 121 -6.86 -9.62 9.61
CA GLY A 121 -5.50 -9.13 9.70
C GLY A 121 -5.30 -8.09 10.80
N ILE A 122 -4.08 -7.57 10.85
CA ILE A 122 -3.66 -6.53 11.77
C ILE A 122 -4.00 -5.18 11.15
N LEU A 123 -4.74 -4.33 11.86
CA LEU A 123 -5.20 -3.05 11.34
C LEU A 123 -4.33 -1.91 11.87
N PHE A 124 -3.85 -1.07 10.97
CA PHE A 124 -3.16 0.17 11.31
C PHE A 124 -3.98 1.38 10.85
N GLU A 125 -3.91 2.45 11.62
CA GLU A 125 -4.56 3.73 11.33
C GLU A 125 -3.54 4.85 11.20
N SER A 126 -3.84 5.77 10.28
CA SER A 126 -3.15 7.05 10.17
C SER A 126 -4.15 8.21 10.18
N LEU A 127 -3.84 9.23 10.98
CA LEU A 127 -4.59 10.49 11.06
C LEU A 127 -3.89 11.63 10.31
N ASP A 128 -2.70 11.38 9.76
CA ASP A 128 -1.81 12.37 9.15
C ASP A 128 -1.47 12.04 7.69
N LYS A 129 -2.44 11.46 6.99
CA LYS A 129 -2.32 11.09 5.57
C LYS A 129 -1.16 10.11 5.32
N GLY A 130 -0.98 9.14 6.20
CA GLY A 130 0.05 8.09 6.13
C GLY A 130 1.47 8.55 6.42
N ALA A 131 1.68 9.69 7.10
CA ALA A 131 3.02 10.07 7.56
C ALA A 131 3.45 9.25 8.79
N SER A 132 2.50 8.90 9.65
CA SER A 132 2.66 7.95 10.74
C SER A 132 1.48 7.00 10.82
N TRP A 133 1.76 5.79 11.31
CA TRP A 133 0.79 4.72 11.49
C TRP A 133 0.80 4.24 12.93
N LYS A 134 -0.37 3.86 13.44
CA LYS A 134 -0.54 3.29 14.77
C LYS A 134 -1.41 2.05 14.69
N LEU A 135 -1.14 1.08 15.55
CA LEU A 135 -1.99 -0.09 15.70
C LEU A 135 -3.41 0.36 16.08
N LYS A 136 -4.41 -0.15 15.38
CA LYS A 136 -5.82 0.09 15.63
C LYS A 136 -6.40 -1.13 16.35
N ASN A 137 -6.64 -0.95 17.65
CA ASN A 137 -7.22 -1.96 18.55
C ASN A 137 -8.74 -1.90 18.57
#